data_AF-A0A174TAJ9-F1
#
_entry.id   AF-A0A174TAJ9-F1
#
_cell.length_a   1.000
_cell.length_b   1.000
_cell.length_c   1.000
_cell.angle_alpha   90.00
_cell.angle_beta   90.00
_cell.angle_gamma   90.00
#
_symmetry.space_group_name_H-M   'P 1'
#
loop_
_entity.id
_entity.type
_entity.pdbx_description
1 polymer ?
#
loop_
_entity_poly.entity_id
_entity_poly.type
_entity_poly.pdbx_seq_one_letter_code
_entity_poly.pdbx_strand_id
1 'polypeptide(L)'
;MQHYKTKKVLMLAYMSEDSLKKTLESKTTWFYSRSRNKLWNKGETSGHFQHVKDIKVDCDNDTILILVEQIGNACHTGRESCFFKNIIN
;
A
#
# COMPACT_ATOMS: atom_id res chain seq x y z
N MET A 1 -2.86 0.40 3.60
CA MET A 1 -2.36 1.66 3.01
C MET A 1 -3.42 2.73 3.13
N GLN A 2 -3.06 3.93 3.57
CA GLN A 2 -3.98 5.06 3.74
C GLN A 2 -3.38 6.32 3.11
N HIS A 3 -4.20 7.15 2.47
CA HIS A 3 -3.74 8.43 1.93
C HIS A 3 -3.34 9.38 3.06
N TYR A 4 -2.14 9.96 3.00
CA TYR A 4 -1.57 10.73 4.12
C TYR A 4 -2.37 11.99 4.49
N LYS A 5 -2.94 12.71 3.51
CA LYS A 5 -3.80 13.90 3.72
C LYS A 5 -5.25 13.54 4.04
N THR A 6 -5.95 12.93 3.08
CA THR A 6 -7.40 12.67 3.16
C THR A 6 -7.80 11.55 4.12
N LYS A 7 -6.84 10.75 4.60
CA LYS A 7 -7.05 9.58 5.45
C LYS A 7 -7.94 8.49 4.82
N LYS A 8 -8.18 8.54 3.52
CA LYS A 8 -8.90 7.48 2.80
C LYS A 8 -8.09 6.18 2.80
N VAL A 9 -8.72 5.06 3.13
CA VAL A 9 -8.11 3.74 3.00
C VAL A 9 -8.01 3.41 1.50
N LEU A 10 -6.81 3.10 1.02
CA LEU A 10 -6.54 2.92 -0.41
C LEU A 10 -6.55 1.45 -0.82
N MET A 11 -5.85 0.61 -0.05
CA MET A 11 -5.73 -0.82 -0.33
C MET A 11 -5.18 -1.57 0.89
N LEU A 12 -5.36 -2.89 0.87
CA LEU A 12 -4.72 -3.87 1.75
C LEU A 12 -3.77 -4.74 0.91
N ALA A 13 -2.60 -5.04 1.46
CA ALA A 13 -1.62 -5.95 0.87
C ALA A 13 -0.75 -6.53 1.99
N TYR A 14 0.02 -7.56 1.66
CA TYR A 14 0.91 -8.26 2.59
C TYR A 14 2.36 -7.87 2.32
N MET A 15 3.15 -7.81 3.37
CA MET A 15 4.59 -7.63 3.31
C MET A 15 5.29 -8.83 3.94
N SER A 16 6.35 -9.32 3.30
CA SER A 16 7.42 -10.05 3.98
C SER A 16 8.43 -9.08 4.58
N GLU A 17 9.35 -9.60 5.40
CA GLU A 17 10.47 -8.83 5.94
C GLU A 17 11.25 -8.08 4.84
N ASP A 18 11.55 -8.76 3.72
CA ASP A 18 12.26 -8.15 2.59
C ASP A 18 11.49 -7.01 1.94
N SER A 19 10.18 -7.14 1.76
CA SER A 19 9.37 -6.05 1.21
C SER A 19 9.28 -4.86 2.18
N LEU A 20 9.28 -5.11 3.49
CA LEU A 20 9.33 -4.02 4.47
C LEU A 20 10.68 -3.30 4.43
N LYS A 21 11.80 -4.04 4.43
CA LYS A 21 13.15 -3.46 4.28
C LYS A 21 13.26 -2.59 3.03
N LYS A 22 12.83 -3.12 1.88
CA LYS A 22 12.81 -2.36 0.62
C LYS A 22 11.94 -1.12 0.70
N THR A 23 10.79 -1.19 1.37
CA THR A 23 9.93 -0.02 1.59
C THR A 23 10.63 1.06 2.41
N LEU A 24 11.36 0.68 3.46
CA LEU A 24 12.11 1.60 4.30
C LEU A 24 13.28 2.25 3.54
N GLU A 25 13.95 1.50 2.68
CA GLU A 25 15.06 1.97 1.84
C GLU A 25 14.60 2.89 0.70
N SER A 26 13.64 2.44 -0.12
CA SER A 26 13.24 3.14 -1.33
C SER A 26 12.22 4.26 -1.10
N LYS A 27 11.63 4.33 0.10
CA LYS A 27 10.52 5.23 0.45
C LYS A 27 9.31 5.11 -0.49
N THR A 28 9.17 3.95 -1.14
CA THR A 28 8.01 3.54 -1.94
C THR A 28 7.52 2.19 -1.44
N THR A 29 6.22 1.92 -1.49
CA THR A 29 5.70 0.68 -0.93
C THR A 29 6.05 -0.54 -1.78
N TRP A 30 6.72 -1.50 -1.16
CA TRP A 30 6.94 -2.84 -1.69
C TRP A 30 6.03 -3.83 -0.98
N PHE A 31 5.54 -4.82 -1.71
CA PHE A 31 4.66 -5.84 -1.16
C PHE A 31 5.12 -7.23 -1.59
N TYR A 32 4.66 -8.24 -0.86
CA TYR A 32 4.83 -9.64 -1.22
C TYR A 32 3.52 -10.22 -1.74
N SER A 33 3.54 -10.72 -2.98
CA SER A 33 2.40 -11.38 -3.59
C SER A 33 2.40 -12.86 -3.20
N ARG A 34 1.55 -13.24 -2.24
CA ARG A 34 1.43 -14.64 -1.78
C ARG A 34 1.01 -15.65 -2.86
N SER A 35 0.33 -15.20 -3.91
CA SER A 35 -0.08 -16.04 -5.04
C SER A 35 1.01 -16.19 -6.10
N ARG A 36 1.91 -15.20 -6.23
CA ARG A 36 2.98 -15.18 -7.23
C ARG A 36 4.35 -15.46 -6.62
N ASN A 37 4.41 -15.68 -5.31
CA ASN A 37 5.61 -15.86 -4.50
C ASN A 37 6.74 -14.87 -4.84
N LYS A 38 6.40 -13.59 -5.00
CA LYS A 38 7.36 -12.56 -5.43
C LYS A 38 7.12 -11.19 -4.80
N LEU A 39 8.21 -10.46 -4.65
CA LEU A 39 8.21 -9.04 -4.31
C LEU A 39 7.69 -8.23 -5.51
N TRP A 40 7.06 -7.10 -5.23
CA TRP A 40 6.72 -6.11 -6.25
C TRP A 40 6.64 -4.71 -5.65
N ASN A 41 7.11 -3.72 -6.42
CA ASN A 41 7.01 -2.32 -6.05
C ASN A 41 5.73 -1.72 -6.62
N LYS A 42 4.91 -1.11 -5.76
CA LYS A 42 3.62 -0.53 -6.20
C LYS A 42 3.87 0.64 -7.12
N GLY A 43 3.44 0.48 -8.37
CA GLY A 43 3.56 1.49 -9.41
C GLY A 43 4.70 1.25 -10.39
N GLU A 44 5.56 0.25 -10.17
CA GLU A 44 6.70 -0.04 -11.06
C GLU A 44 6.30 -0.25 -12.52
N THR A 45 5.17 -0.91 -12.78
CA THR A 45 4.65 -1.11 -14.14
C THR A 45 3.74 0.02 -14.61
N SER A 46 2.99 0.65 -13.70
CA SER A 46 1.90 1.57 -14.08
C SER A 46 2.21 3.05 -13.87
N GLY A 47 3.36 3.39 -13.27
CA GLY A 47 3.69 4.73 -12.77
C GLY A 47 2.89 5.20 -11.54
N HIS A 48 1.93 4.40 -11.05
CA HIS A 48 1.06 4.80 -9.93
C HIS A 48 1.70 4.45 -8.57
N PHE A 49 2.76 5.18 -8.25
CA PHE A 49 3.56 4.97 -7.05
C PHE A 49 2.84 5.36 -5.75
N GLN A 50 3.30 4.78 -4.65
CA GLN A 50 2.92 5.15 -3.29
C GLN A 50 4.18 5.57 -2.54
N HIS A 51 4.36 6.87 -2.34
CA HIS A 51 5.49 7.41 -1.59
C HIS A 51 5.17 7.42 -0.10
N VAL A 52 6.02 6.76 0.70
CA VAL A 52 5.84 6.62 2.14
C VAL A 52 6.01 7.97 2.83
N LYS A 53 5.05 8.35 3.67
CA LYS A 53 5.09 9.56 4.51
C LYS A 53 5.17 9.25 6.00
N ASP A 54 4.54 8.16 6.43
CA ASP A 54 4.57 7.69 7.82
C ASP A 54 4.28 6.17 7.87
N ILE A 55 4.79 5.49 8.88
CA ILE A 55 4.54 4.07 9.15
C ILE A 55 4.22 3.92 10.64
N LYS A 56 3.08 3.30 10.91
CA LYS A 56 2.65 2.95 12.26
C LYS A 56 2.53 1.45 12.39
N VAL A 57 2.86 0.94 13.56
CA VAL A 57 2.65 -0.45 13.96
C VAL A 57 1.47 -0.46 14.94
N ASP A 58 0.66 -1.52 14.91
CA ASP A 58 -0.40 -1.72 15.90
C ASP A 58 0.15 -2.23 17.24
N CYS A 59 -0.74 -2.56 18.19
CA CYS A 59 -0.36 -2.80 19.58
C CYS A 59 0.30 -4.16 19.84
N ASP A 60 0.01 -5.16 19.01
CA ASP A 60 0.58 -6.52 19.07
C ASP A 60 1.61 -6.79 17.96
N ASN A 61 1.91 -5.78 17.15
CA ASN A 61 2.96 -5.77 16.12
C ASN A 61 2.73 -6.76 14.98
N ASP A 62 1.48 -7.05 14.63
CA ASP A 62 1.15 -7.93 13.52
C ASP A 62 0.68 -7.18 12.26
N THR A 63 0.31 -5.90 12.42
CA THR A 63 -0.18 -5.06 11.33
C THR A 63 0.50 -3.70 11.29
N ILE A 64 0.78 -3.24 10.07
CA ILE A 64 1.31 -1.90 9.84
C ILE A 64 0.32 -1.03 9.04
N LEU A 65 0.15 0.21 9.50
CA LEU A 65 -0.53 1.27 8.77
C LEU A 65 0.52 2.19 8.14
N ILE A 66 0.66 2.10 6.81
CA ILE A 66 1.48 3.03 6.05
C ILE A 66 0.61 4.14 5.48
N LEU A 67 1.00 5.38 5.80
CA LEU A 67 0.45 6.59 5.21
C LEU A 67 1.28 6.95 3.98
N VAL A 68 0.61 7.08 2.84
CA VAL A 68 1.27 7.29 1.55
C VAL A 68 0.73 8.50 0.82
N GLU A 69 1.60 9.15 0.06
CA GLU A 69 1.21 10.01 -1.06
C GLU A 69 1.06 9.13 -2.31
N GLN A 70 -0.18 9.05 -2.82
CA GLN A 70 -0.51 8.24 -3.97
C GLN A 70 -0.33 9.06 -5.26
N ILE A 71 0.47 8.56 -6.19
CA ILE A 71 0.54 9.05 -7.56
C ILE A 71 -0.46 8.25 -8.41
N GLY A 72 -1.33 8.93 -9.15
CA GLY A 72 -2.39 8.26 -9.92
C GLY A 72 -3.36 7.47 -9.04
N ASN A 73 -3.77 6.28 -9.50
CA ASN A 73 -4.76 5.44 -8.83
C ASN A 73 -4.13 4.26 -8.07
N ALA A 74 -4.61 3.96 -6.86
CA ALA A 74 -4.18 2.76 -6.15
C ALA A 74 -4.73 1.48 -6.79
N CYS A 75 -5.97 1.52 -7.30
CA CYS A 75 -6.66 0.37 -7.87
C CYS A 75 -6.40 0.23 -9.38
N HIS A 76 -6.23 -1.01 -9.84
CA HIS A 76 -6.05 -1.33 -11.26
C HIS A 76 -7.29 -1.04 -12.12
N THR A 77 -8.46 -0.81 -11.51
CA THR A 77 -9.70 -0.44 -12.23
C THR A 77 -9.78 1.06 -12.51
N GLY A 78 -8.71 1.82 -12.30
CA GLY A 78 -8.71 3.29 -12.47
C GLY A 78 -9.39 4.06 -11.33
N ARG A 79 -9.65 3.42 -10.19
CA ARG A 79 -10.24 4.06 -9.01
C ARG A 79 -9.16 4.40 -7.99
N GLU A 80 -9.38 5.48 -7.24
CA GLU A 80 -8.45 5.95 -6.21
C GLU A 80 -8.19 4.88 -5.14
N SER A 81 -9.24 4.19 -4.69
CA SER A 81 -9.19 3.14 -3.66
C SER A 81 -9.79 1.84 -4.19
N CYS A 82 -9.26 0.71 -3.70
CA CYS A 82 -9.84 -0.61 -3.89
C CYS A 82 -11.18 -0.78 -3.15
N PHE A 83 -11.43 0.02 -2.11
CA PHE A 83 -12.64 -0.04 -1.29
C PHE A 83 -13.71 0.92 -1.83
N PHE A 84 -14.12 0.73 -3.08
CA PHE A 84 -15.11 1.58 -3.76
C PHE A 84 -16.54 0.99 -3.79
N LYS A 85 -16.73 -0.21 -3.24
CA LYS A 85 -18.04 -0.87 -3.12
C LYS A 85 -18.44 -0.93 -1.65
N ASN A 86 -19.72 -0.71 -1.38
CA ASN A 86 -20.31 -0.83 -0.05
C ASN A 86 -21.06 -2.16 0.08
N ILE A 87 -21.07 -2.72 1.29
CA ILE A 87 -21.86 -3.91 1.63
C ILE A 87 -23.20 -3.51 2.27
N ILE A 88 -23.19 -2.44 3.06
CA ILE A 88 -24.36 -1.87 3.72
C ILE A 88 -24.65 -0.51 3.06
N ASN A 89 -25.92 -0.27 2.72
CA ASN A 89 -26.42 0.99 2.19
C ASN A 89 -27.14 1.79 3.27
#